data_AF-A0A538KGJ7-F1
#
_entry.id   AF-A0A538KGJ7-F1
#
_cell.length_a   1.000
_cell.length_b   1.000
_cell.length_c   1.000
_cell.angle_alpha   90.00
_cell.angle_beta   90.00
_cell.angle_gamma   90.00
#
_symmetry.space_group_name_H-M   'P 1'
#
loop_
_entity.id
_entity.type
_entity.pdbx_description
1 polymer ?
#
loop_
_entity_poly.entity_id
_entity_poly.type
_entity_poly.pdbx_seq_one_letter_code
_entity_poly.pdbx_strand_id
1 'polypeptide(L)'
;MKTVEREKARAMRRDEGRSIKEIAGLLGVSKSSVSLWVRDIELSEEQDDELQARNGLHERQRLARAAMSANARARRIAWQLEGRRRARSLGSRYVAGCMLYWAEGARSRNNIVFVNSDPAMARFFVDFVRDFFGRFRLTCNLFADHEAHQREIEDFWLSTVQLPRSCLCKSTVKPLLAIQPEEAKKQTPLRDVSSCRQQHRDRTNDLRLHSGVRWLRPARVA
;
A
#
# COMPACT_ATOMS: atom_id res chain seq x y z
N MET A 1 27.42 -0.72 -26.72
CA MET A 1 26.16 -0.31 -27.38
C MET A 1 26.01 -1.17 -28.63
N LYS A 2 24.99 -2.05 -28.68
CA LYS A 2 24.72 -2.95 -29.82
C LYS A 2 23.90 -2.21 -30.87
N THR A 3 24.55 -1.30 -31.61
CA THR A 3 23.88 -0.36 -32.51
C THR A 3 23.20 -1.08 -33.69
N VAL A 4 23.86 -2.09 -34.25
CA VAL A 4 23.37 -2.85 -35.39
C VAL A 4 22.14 -3.69 -35.03
N GLU A 5 22.15 -4.38 -33.89
CA GLU A 5 21.00 -5.18 -33.44
C GLU A 5 19.81 -4.29 -33.07
N ARG A 6 20.06 -3.09 -32.53
CA ARG A 6 19.01 -2.11 -32.26
C ARG A 6 18.34 -1.64 -33.55
N GLU A 7 19.10 -1.31 -34.58
CA GLU A 7 18.56 -0.87 -35.88
C GLU A 7 17.74 -1.98 -36.53
N LYS A 8 18.28 -3.21 -36.57
CA LYS A 8 17.56 -4.39 -37.08
C LYS A 8 16.26 -4.65 -36.30
N ALA A 9 16.30 -4.55 -34.97
CA ALA A 9 15.11 -4.70 -34.14
C ALA A 9 14.03 -3.66 -34.47
N ARG A 10 14.44 -2.41 -34.74
CA ARG A 10 13.52 -1.32 -35.10
C ARG A 10 12.91 -1.51 -36.49
N ALA A 11 13.71 -1.95 -37.48
CA ALA A 11 13.20 -2.29 -38.81
C ALA A 11 12.19 -3.45 -38.74
N MET A 12 12.56 -4.57 -38.09
CA MET A 12 11.65 -5.71 -37.89
C MET A 12 10.34 -5.34 -37.18
N ARG A 13 10.39 -4.37 -36.25
CA ARG A 13 9.18 -3.89 -35.55
C ARG A 13 8.33 -2.99 -36.44
N ARG A 14 8.95 -2.03 -37.13
CA ARG A 14 8.27 -1.02 -37.96
C ARG A 14 7.69 -1.61 -39.23
N ASP A 15 8.47 -2.45 -39.91
CA ASP A 15 8.16 -2.89 -41.27
C ASP A 15 7.33 -4.18 -41.27
N GLU A 16 7.68 -5.14 -40.40
CA GLU A 16 7.06 -6.47 -40.34
C GLU A 16 6.09 -6.67 -39.16
N GLY A 17 5.97 -5.67 -38.27
CA GLY A 17 5.11 -5.75 -37.09
C GLY A 17 5.52 -6.80 -36.06
N ARG A 18 6.73 -7.38 -36.12
CA ARG A 18 7.14 -8.53 -35.29
C ARG A 18 7.05 -8.26 -33.79
N SER A 19 6.75 -9.29 -33.01
CA SER A 19 6.71 -9.20 -31.54
C SER A 19 8.11 -9.04 -30.96
N ILE A 20 8.19 -8.43 -29.78
CA ILE A 20 9.43 -8.35 -28.97
C ILE A 20 10.05 -9.74 -28.76
N LYS A 21 9.22 -10.78 -28.59
CA LYS A 21 9.66 -12.16 -28.39
C LYS A 21 10.35 -12.71 -29.64
N GLU A 22 9.78 -12.49 -30.81
CA GLU A 22 10.35 -12.94 -32.10
C GLU A 22 11.65 -12.21 -32.39
N ILE A 23 11.67 -10.88 -32.26
CA ILE A 23 12.87 -10.06 -32.49
C ILE A 23 14.00 -10.46 -31.55
N ALA A 24 13.71 -10.68 -30.27
CA ALA A 24 14.69 -11.15 -29.29
C ALA A 24 15.27 -12.52 -29.64
N GLY A 25 14.42 -13.44 -30.12
CA GLY A 25 14.84 -14.77 -30.57
C GLY A 25 15.72 -14.71 -31.82
N LEU A 26 15.34 -13.91 -32.82
CA LEU A 26 16.07 -13.78 -34.09
C LEU A 26 17.43 -13.11 -33.92
N LEU A 27 17.53 -12.10 -33.05
CA LEU A 27 18.76 -11.35 -32.84
C LEU A 27 19.63 -11.91 -31.70
N GLY A 28 19.17 -12.93 -30.97
CA GLY A 28 19.91 -13.51 -29.85
C GLY A 28 20.14 -12.52 -28.69
N VAL A 29 19.21 -11.59 -28.46
CA VAL A 29 19.31 -10.55 -27.42
C VAL A 29 18.20 -10.70 -26.38
N SER A 30 18.37 -10.06 -25.22
CA SER A 30 17.32 -10.09 -24.19
C SER A 30 16.06 -9.33 -24.64
N LYS A 31 14.89 -9.84 -24.23
CA LYS A 31 13.60 -9.17 -24.45
C LYS A 31 13.56 -7.77 -23.85
N SER A 32 14.22 -7.56 -22.71
CA SER A 32 14.32 -6.25 -22.06
C SER A 32 15.03 -5.23 -22.95
N SER A 33 16.10 -5.63 -23.63
CA SER A 33 16.84 -4.76 -24.56
C SER A 33 15.97 -4.36 -25.75
N VAL A 34 15.33 -5.34 -26.40
CA VAL A 34 14.43 -5.08 -27.54
C VAL A 34 13.27 -4.17 -27.13
N SER A 35 12.64 -4.44 -25.98
CA SER A 35 11.54 -3.61 -25.46
C SER A 35 11.96 -2.14 -25.25
N LEU A 36 13.19 -1.88 -24.82
CA LEU A 36 13.73 -0.52 -24.72
C LEU A 36 13.97 0.10 -26.11
N TRP A 37 14.45 -0.68 -27.06
CA TRP A 37 14.83 -0.20 -28.39
C TRP A 37 13.66 0.14 -29.31
N VAL A 38 12.50 -0.49 -29.13
CA VAL A 38 11.35 -0.36 -30.03
C VAL A 38 10.12 0.27 -29.37
N ARG A 39 10.25 0.75 -28.13
CA ARG A 39 9.12 1.26 -27.33
C ARG A 39 8.36 2.42 -27.99
N ASP A 40 9.09 3.24 -28.71
CA ASP A 40 8.60 4.43 -29.40
C ASP A 40 8.05 4.14 -30.80
N ILE A 41 8.01 2.87 -31.21
CA ILE A 41 7.44 2.46 -32.49
C ILE A 41 6.01 1.96 -32.25
N GLU A 42 5.04 2.75 -32.68
CA GLU A 42 3.63 2.36 -32.76
C GLU A 42 3.42 1.46 -33.99
N LEU A 43 2.64 0.38 -33.82
CA LEU A 43 2.21 -0.46 -34.94
C LEU A 43 0.97 0.14 -35.61
N SER A 44 0.80 -0.10 -36.91
CA SER A 44 -0.50 0.11 -37.55
C SER A 44 -1.54 -0.87 -37.02
N GLU A 45 -2.83 -0.55 -37.20
CA GLU A 45 -3.93 -1.46 -36.82
C GLU A 45 -3.79 -2.82 -37.52
N GLU A 46 -3.47 -2.83 -38.82
CA GLU A 46 -3.25 -4.06 -39.59
C GLU A 46 -2.09 -4.91 -39.02
N GLN A 47 -0.96 -4.28 -38.67
CA GLN A 47 0.18 -4.99 -38.09
C GLN A 47 -0.13 -5.53 -36.69
N ASP A 48 -0.89 -4.80 -35.87
CA ASP A 48 -1.31 -5.30 -34.56
C ASP A 48 -2.29 -6.46 -34.71
N ASP A 49 -3.28 -6.36 -35.60
CA ASP A 49 -4.24 -7.42 -35.88
C ASP A 49 -3.57 -8.70 -36.37
N GLU A 50 -2.64 -8.61 -37.31
CA GLU A 50 -1.83 -9.75 -37.74
C GLU A 50 -1.02 -10.35 -36.59
N LEU A 51 -0.42 -9.50 -35.76
CA LEU A 51 0.36 -9.94 -34.60
C LEU A 51 -0.52 -10.67 -33.58
N GLN A 52 -1.75 -10.20 -33.37
CA GLN A 52 -2.73 -10.87 -32.51
C GLN A 52 -3.23 -12.16 -33.15
N ALA A 53 -3.45 -12.21 -34.46
CA ALA A 53 -3.87 -13.41 -35.18
C ALA A 53 -2.81 -14.52 -35.11
N ARG A 54 -1.53 -14.17 -35.21
CA ARG A 54 -0.40 -15.09 -34.99
C ARG A 54 -0.40 -15.67 -33.57
N ASN A 55 -0.89 -14.90 -32.59
CA ASN A 55 -1.12 -15.37 -31.24
C ASN A 55 -2.49 -16.08 -31.17
N GLY A 56 -2.56 -17.35 -31.59
CA GLY A 56 -3.80 -18.15 -31.62
C GLY A 56 -4.52 -18.33 -30.26
N LEU A 57 -3.96 -17.80 -29.17
CA LEU A 57 -4.58 -17.73 -27.85
C LEU A 57 -5.02 -16.30 -27.46
N HIS A 58 -4.80 -15.28 -28.30
CA HIS A 58 -5.02 -13.87 -27.99
C HIS A 58 -6.46 -13.62 -27.57
N GLU A 59 -7.43 -14.04 -28.39
CA GLU A 59 -8.84 -13.83 -28.08
C GLU A 59 -9.25 -14.52 -26.77
N ARG A 60 -8.78 -15.76 -26.56
CA ARG A 60 -9.00 -16.49 -25.30
C ARG A 60 -8.39 -15.78 -24.10
N GLN A 61 -7.17 -15.25 -24.24
CA GLN A 61 -6.49 -14.48 -23.19
C GLN A 61 -7.20 -13.15 -22.92
N ARG A 62 -7.68 -12.46 -23.95
CA ARG A 62 -8.45 -11.21 -23.84
C ARG A 62 -9.75 -11.43 -23.08
N LEU A 63 -10.54 -12.43 -23.50
CA LEU A 63 -11.77 -12.82 -22.82
C LEU A 63 -11.51 -13.25 -21.38
N ALA A 64 -10.46 -14.04 -21.12
CA ALA A 64 -10.09 -14.44 -19.77
C ALA A 64 -9.71 -13.23 -18.90
N ARG A 65 -8.92 -12.27 -19.43
CA ARG A 65 -8.57 -11.03 -18.72
C ARG A 65 -9.80 -10.17 -18.42
N ALA A 66 -10.71 -10.03 -19.38
CA ALA A 66 -11.97 -9.31 -19.19
C ALA A 66 -12.83 -9.98 -18.10
N ALA A 67 -13.00 -11.30 -18.16
CA ALA A 67 -13.73 -12.07 -17.15
C ALA A 67 -13.08 -11.98 -15.76
N MET A 68 -11.76 -12.10 -15.66
CA MET A 68 -11.03 -11.92 -14.40
C MET A 68 -11.21 -10.51 -13.82
N SER A 69 -11.15 -9.48 -14.66
CA SER A 69 -11.35 -8.08 -14.26
C SER A 69 -12.78 -7.84 -13.76
N ALA A 70 -13.78 -8.35 -14.49
CA ALA A 70 -15.18 -8.28 -14.11
C ALA A 70 -15.42 -8.99 -12.76
N ASN A 71 -14.90 -10.21 -12.60
CA ASN A 71 -15.00 -10.97 -11.35
C ASN A 71 -14.30 -10.27 -10.18
N ALA A 72 -13.11 -9.69 -10.39
CA ALA A 72 -12.41 -8.94 -9.36
C ALA A 72 -13.20 -7.69 -8.92
N ARG A 73 -13.82 -6.99 -9.88
CA ARG A 73 -14.67 -5.83 -9.61
C ARG A 73 -15.93 -6.22 -8.84
N ALA A 74 -16.62 -7.26 -9.28
CA ALA A 74 -17.80 -7.79 -8.60
C ALA A 74 -17.48 -8.18 -7.15
N ARG A 75 -16.39 -8.92 -6.93
CA ARG A 75 -15.91 -9.26 -5.58
C ARG A 75 -15.61 -8.02 -4.74
N ARG A 76 -14.93 -7.02 -5.30
CA ARG A 76 -14.63 -5.77 -4.59
C ARG A 76 -15.93 -5.07 -4.14
N ILE A 77 -16.90 -4.94 -5.03
CA ILE A 77 -18.19 -4.30 -4.74
C ILE A 77 -18.92 -5.09 -3.65
N ALA A 78 -18.98 -6.41 -3.76
CA ALA A 78 -19.60 -7.27 -2.75
C ALA A 78 -18.97 -7.07 -1.36
N TRP A 79 -17.64 -7.04 -1.26
CA TRP A 79 -16.95 -6.78 0.01
C TRP A 79 -17.17 -5.36 0.54
N GLN A 80 -17.28 -4.35 -0.32
CA GLN A 80 -17.60 -2.99 0.09
C GLN A 80 -19.02 -2.88 0.65
N LEU A 81 -19.99 -3.55 0.02
CA LEU A 81 -21.38 -3.60 0.50
C LEU A 81 -21.48 -4.33 1.84
N GLU A 82 -20.84 -5.49 1.95
CA GLU A 82 -20.79 -6.26 3.19
C GLU A 82 -20.10 -5.46 4.31
N GLY A 83 -19.00 -4.77 4.01
CA GLY A 83 -18.32 -3.89 4.96
C GLY A 83 -19.21 -2.74 5.46
N ARG A 84 -19.97 -2.09 4.56
CA ARG A 84 -20.95 -1.06 4.93
C ARG A 84 -22.07 -1.62 5.81
N ARG A 85 -22.58 -2.82 5.49
CA ARG A 85 -23.61 -3.50 6.27
C ARG A 85 -23.10 -3.79 7.68
N ARG A 86 -21.93 -4.40 7.80
CA ARG A 86 -21.27 -4.71 9.09
C ARG A 86 -21.01 -3.46 9.93
N ALA A 87 -20.51 -2.39 9.32
CA ALA A 87 -20.28 -1.13 10.01
C ALA A 87 -21.56 -0.54 10.63
N ARG A 88 -22.71 -0.74 10.00
CA ARG A 88 -24.01 -0.31 10.53
C ARG A 88 -24.57 -1.26 11.60
N SER A 89 -24.33 -2.57 11.47
CA SER A 89 -24.94 -3.59 12.34
C SER A 89 -24.12 -3.97 13.57
N LEU A 90 -22.79 -3.88 13.51
CA LEU A 90 -21.88 -4.36 14.57
C LEU A 90 -21.48 -3.28 15.59
N GLY A 91 -22.01 -2.07 15.44
CA GLY A 91 -21.85 -0.97 16.40
C GLY A 91 -20.48 -0.28 16.39
N SER A 92 -20.30 0.60 17.37
CA SER A 92 -19.16 1.53 17.45
C SER A 92 -17.81 0.82 17.57
N ARG A 93 -17.74 -0.32 18.29
CA ARG A 93 -16.49 -1.08 18.46
C ARG A 93 -15.96 -1.62 17.13
N TYR A 94 -16.84 -2.11 16.26
CA TYR A 94 -16.44 -2.57 14.93
C TYR A 94 -15.95 -1.40 14.07
N VAL A 95 -16.67 -0.28 14.09
CA VAL A 95 -16.29 0.93 13.35
C VAL A 95 -14.94 1.47 13.82
N ALA A 96 -14.72 1.54 15.13
CA ALA A 96 -13.45 1.96 15.73
C ALA A 96 -12.28 1.09 15.28
N GLY A 97 -12.44 -0.25 15.27
CA GLY A 97 -11.43 -1.16 14.74
C GLY A 97 -11.15 -0.97 13.26
N CYS A 98 -12.18 -0.72 12.44
CA CYS A 98 -11.99 -0.37 11.03
C CYS A 98 -11.25 0.96 10.84
N MET A 99 -11.55 1.99 11.64
CA MET A 99 -10.86 3.29 11.57
C MET A 99 -9.42 3.18 12.03
N LEU A 100 -9.18 2.43 13.10
CA LEU A 100 -7.84 2.17 13.60
C LEU A 100 -6.99 1.43 12.56
N TYR A 101 -7.56 0.42 11.90
CA TYR A 101 -6.90 -0.26 10.78
C TYR A 101 -6.65 0.68 9.58
N TRP A 102 -7.54 1.63 9.31
CA TRP A 102 -7.30 2.60 8.25
C TRP A 102 -6.12 3.51 8.61
N ALA A 103 -6.01 3.98 9.85
CA ALA A 103 -4.94 4.86 10.29
C ALA A 103 -3.56 4.18 10.33
N GLU A 104 -3.48 2.99 10.93
CA GLU A 104 -2.20 2.35 11.31
C GLU A 104 -1.94 1.02 10.58
N GLY A 105 -2.89 0.58 9.77
CA GLY A 105 -2.87 -0.73 9.13
C GLY A 105 -2.25 -0.72 7.73
N ALA A 106 -1.69 -1.87 7.35
CA ALA A 106 -1.27 -2.17 6.00
C ALA A 106 -1.79 -3.54 5.58
N ARG A 107 -1.89 -3.77 4.27
CA ARG A 107 -2.29 -5.07 3.69
C ARG A 107 -1.25 -5.59 2.72
N SER A 108 -1.01 -6.90 2.77
CA SER A 108 -0.45 -7.66 1.65
C SER A 108 -1.50 -8.63 1.11
N ARG A 109 -1.09 -9.52 0.20
CA ARG A 109 -1.99 -10.43 -0.51
C ARG A 109 -2.88 -11.26 0.43
N ASN A 110 -2.28 -11.83 1.48
CA ASN A 110 -2.94 -12.73 2.43
C ASN A 110 -2.67 -12.35 3.89
N ASN A 111 -2.28 -11.12 4.17
CA ASN A 111 -2.03 -10.65 5.54
C ASN A 111 -2.52 -9.21 5.71
N ILE A 112 -2.86 -8.90 6.96
CA ILE A 112 -3.00 -7.55 7.45
C ILE A 112 -1.87 -7.33 8.45
N VAL A 113 -1.36 -6.11 8.48
CA VAL A 113 -0.29 -5.68 9.36
C VAL A 113 -0.82 -4.49 10.14
N PHE A 114 -0.54 -4.45 11.42
CA PHE A 114 -0.83 -3.33 12.29
C PHE A 114 0.43 -3.04 13.08
N VAL A 115 0.90 -1.79 13.04
CA VAL A 115 2.15 -1.38 13.70
C VAL A 115 1.82 -0.20 14.59
N ASN A 116 2.00 -0.37 15.89
CA ASN A 116 1.82 0.71 16.85
C ASN A 116 2.58 0.40 18.15
N SER A 117 3.12 1.43 18.79
CA SER A 117 3.85 1.30 20.06
C SER A 117 2.98 1.53 21.29
N ASP A 118 1.72 1.96 21.14
CA ASP A 118 0.76 2.10 22.22
C ASP A 118 0.17 0.72 22.61
N PRO A 119 0.34 0.26 23.86
CA PRO A 119 -0.16 -1.02 24.33
C PRO A 119 -1.68 -1.19 24.24
N ALA A 120 -2.43 -0.11 24.50
CA ALA A 120 -3.89 -0.13 24.47
C ALA A 120 -4.42 -0.22 23.04
N MET A 121 -3.78 0.48 22.08
CA MET A 121 -4.15 0.38 20.65
C MET A 121 -3.87 -1.02 20.10
N ALA A 122 -2.71 -1.59 20.39
CA ALA A 122 -2.36 -2.94 19.96
C ALA A 122 -3.31 -3.98 20.55
N ARG A 123 -3.60 -3.87 21.86
CA ARG A 123 -4.56 -4.75 22.53
C ARG A 123 -5.95 -4.64 21.92
N PHE A 124 -6.46 -3.43 21.77
CA PHE A 124 -7.77 -3.20 21.17
C PHE A 124 -7.85 -3.79 19.75
N PHE A 125 -6.80 -3.61 18.94
CA PHE A 125 -6.79 -4.15 17.58
C PHE A 125 -6.79 -5.68 17.56
N VAL A 126 -5.99 -6.32 18.41
CA VAL A 126 -5.98 -7.79 18.52
C VAL A 126 -7.35 -8.33 18.94
N ASP A 127 -7.99 -7.70 19.94
CA ASP A 127 -9.32 -8.11 20.39
C ASP A 127 -10.39 -7.83 19.31
N PHE A 128 -10.28 -6.72 18.57
CA PHE A 128 -11.14 -6.44 17.41
C PHE A 128 -11.01 -7.53 16.34
N VAL A 129 -9.79 -7.98 16.02
CA VAL A 129 -9.61 -9.05 15.04
C VAL A 129 -10.21 -10.36 15.58
N ARG A 130 -9.99 -10.72 16.86
CA ARG A 130 -10.56 -11.93 17.48
C ARG A 130 -12.09 -11.95 17.48
N ASP A 131 -12.71 -10.83 17.79
CA ASP A 131 -14.15 -10.78 18.01
C ASP A 131 -14.94 -10.75 16.70
N PHE A 132 -14.39 -10.14 15.65
CA PHE A 132 -15.10 -9.92 14.39
C PHE A 132 -14.60 -10.77 13.22
N PHE A 133 -13.44 -11.41 13.38
CA PHE A 133 -12.82 -12.26 12.36
C PHE A 133 -12.40 -13.58 13.00
N GLY A 134 -12.74 -14.72 12.37
CA GLY A 134 -12.54 -16.03 13.00
C GLY A 134 -11.15 -16.61 12.80
N ARG A 135 -10.89 -17.14 11.59
CA ARG A 135 -9.68 -17.94 11.32
C ARG A 135 -8.52 -17.05 10.85
N PHE A 136 -7.62 -16.72 11.77
CA PHE A 136 -6.40 -15.99 11.46
C PHE A 136 -5.23 -16.46 12.31
N ARG A 137 -4.02 -16.31 11.77
CA ARG A 137 -2.78 -16.51 12.53
C ARG A 137 -2.28 -15.13 12.93
N LEU A 138 -2.12 -14.89 14.23
CA LEU A 138 -1.42 -13.71 14.72
C LEU A 138 0.06 -13.99 14.84
N THR A 139 0.83 -13.03 14.36
CA THR A 139 2.28 -13.01 14.56
C THR A 139 2.71 -11.66 15.08
N CYS A 140 3.55 -11.65 16.11
CA CYS A 140 4.12 -10.42 16.66
C CYS A 140 5.56 -10.26 16.17
N ASN A 141 5.90 -9.10 15.61
CA ASN A 141 7.28 -8.72 15.30
C ASN A 141 7.62 -7.53 16.19
N LEU A 142 8.67 -7.68 16.99
CA LEU A 142 9.09 -6.69 17.97
C LEU A 142 10.41 -6.09 17.55
N PHE A 143 10.50 -4.77 17.69
CA PHE A 143 11.72 -4.02 17.56
C PHE A 143 12.21 -3.70 18.97
N ALA A 144 13.31 -4.33 19.37
CA ALA A 144 13.97 -4.03 20.64
C ALA A 144 15.20 -3.15 20.37
N ASP A 145 15.40 -2.16 21.23
CA ASP A 145 16.54 -1.25 21.15
C ASP A 145 17.82 -1.91 21.70
N HIS A 146 17.66 -2.88 22.61
CA HIS A 146 18.74 -3.56 23.31
C HIS A 146 18.49 -5.07 23.38
N GLU A 147 19.49 -5.85 22.99
CA GLU A 147 19.44 -7.32 23.07
C GLU A 147 19.22 -7.82 24.50
N ALA A 148 19.79 -7.11 25.50
CA ALA A 148 19.67 -7.44 26.91
C ALA A 148 18.22 -7.48 27.42
N HIS A 149 17.33 -6.62 26.89
CA HIS A 149 15.93 -6.52 27.31
C HIS A 149 14.95 -7.18 26.34
N GLN A 150 15.45 -7.85 25.30
CA GLN A 150 14.61 -8.42 24.25
C GLN A 150 13.53 -9.34 24.81
N ARG A 151 13.88 -10.24 25.73
CA ARG A 151 12.92 -11.19 26.33
C ARG A 151 11.86 -10.48 27.17
N GLU A 152 12.24 -9.48 27.95
CA GLU A 152 11.31 -8.71 28.78
C GLU A 152 10.29 -7.95 27.91
N ILE A 153 10.76 -7.35 26.81
CA ILE A 153 9.90 -6.67 25.83
C ILE A 153 8.97 -7.67 25.13
N GLU A 154 9.48 -8.84 24.75
CA GLU A 154 8.68 -9.93 24.19
C GLU A 154 7.55 -10.36 25.15
N ASP A 155 7.89 -10.62 26.41
CA ASP A 155 6.91 -11.06 27.41
C ASP A 155 5.90 -9.97 27.76
N PHE A 156 6.33 -8.70 27.81
CA PHE A 156 5.42 -7.55 27.97
C PHE A 156 4.39 -7.49 26.84
N TRP A 157 4.82 -7.59 25.57
CA TRP A 157 3.89 -7.48 24.45
C TRP A 157 2.98 -8.70 24.34
N LEU A 158 3.53 -9.91 24.50
CA LEU A 158 2.74 -11.16 24.46
C LEU A 158 1.70 -11.20 25.57
N SER A 159 2.04 -10.76 26.79
CA SER A 159 1.07 -10.65 27.89
C SER A 159 0.02 -9.56 27.61
N THR A 160 0.44 -8.40 27.11
CA THR A 160 -0.45 -7.28 26.74
C THR A 160 -1.53 -7.73 25.76
N VAL A 161 -1.15 -8.37 24.66
CA VAL A 161 -2.10 -8.81 23.61
C VAL A 161 -2.65 -10.22 23.83
N GLN A 162 -2.28 -10.87 24.95
CA GLN A 162 -2.70 -12.23 25.34
C GLN A 162 -2.43 -13.26 24.24
N LEU A 163 -1.19 -13.32 23.76
CA LEU A 163 -0.75 -14.29 22.76
C LEU A 163 0.25 -15.29 23.34
N PRO A 164 0.19 -16.57 22.93
CA PRO A 164 1.20 -17.54 23.29
C PRO A 164 2.54 -17.20 22.60
N ARG A 165 3.66 -17.63 23.20
CA ARG A 165 5.00 -17.43 22.60
C ARG A 165 5.13 -18.03 21.20
N SER A 166 4.32 -19.05 20.84
CA SER A 166 4.29 -19.62 19.49
C SER A 166 3.83 -18.63 18.39
N CYS A 167 3.21 -17.51 18.78
CA CYS A 167 2.85 -16.41 17.88
C CYS A 167 4.00 -15.41 17.67
N LEU A 168 5.11 -15.51 18.40
CA LEU A 168 6.22 -14.57 18.26
C LEU A 168 7.04 -14.92 17.00
N CYS A 169 7.22 -13.95 16.11
CA CYS A 169 8.20 -14.04 15.03
C CYS A 169 9.60 -13.67 15.53
N LYS A 170 10.63 -13.93 14.73
CA LYS A 170 11.99 -13.48 15.05
C LYS A 170 11.99 -11.96 15.30
N SER A 171 12.23 -11.57 16.54
CA SER A 171 12.36 -10.17 16.94
C SER A 171 13.55 -9.53 16.22
N THR A 172 13.37 -8.28 15.80
CA THR A 172 14.43 -7.50 15.17
C THR A 172 15.06 -6.60 16.22
N VAL A 173 16.25 -6.93 16.67
CA VAL A 173 17.03 -6.00 17.50
C VAL A 173 17.67 -5.01 16.54
N LYS A 174 17.26 -3.75 16.60
CA LYS A 174 18.07 -2.69 15.99
C LYS A 174 19.17 -2.41 16.99
N PRO A 175 20.44 -2.76 16.73
CA PRO A 175 21.50 -2.19 17.55
C PRO A 175 21.33 -0.69 17.46
N LEU A 176 21.39 0.00 18.59
CA LEU A 176 21.64 1.44 18.63
C LEU A 176 22.99 1.66 17.94
N LEU A 177 22.97 1.66 16.61
CA LEU A 177 23.99 2.30 15.82
C LEU A 177 23.92 3.74 16.30
N ALA A 178 24.98 4.17 16.99
CA ALA A 178 25.30 5.55 17.22
C ALA A 178 24.72 6.36 16.08
N ILE A 179 23.75 7.23 16.40
CA ILE A 179 23.02 8.10 15.48
C ILE A 179 23.98 8.47 14.35
N GLN A 180 23.88 7.81 13.20
CA GLN A 180 24.68 8.17 12.04
C GLN A 180 24.17 9.56 11.68
N PRO A 181 25.02 10.62 11.70
CA PRO A 181 24.56 12.00 11.63
C PRO A 181 23.76 12.34 10.36
N GLU A 182 23.74 11.45 9.37
CA GLU A 182 22.99 11.62 8.12
C GLU A 182 21.48 11.35 8.22
N GLU A 183 21.01 10.44 9.08
CA GLU A 183 19.56 10.17 9.19
C GLU A 183 18.83 11.18 10.08
N ALA A 184 19.53 11.79 11.04
CA ALA A 184 19.02 12.89 11.87
C ALA A 184 18.68 14.14 11.03
N LYS A 185 19.28 14.31 9.84
CA LYS A 185 18.96 15.42 8.91
C LYS A 185 17.65 15.23 8.13
N LYS A 186 17.07 14.02 8.14
CA LYS A 186 15.80 13.73 7.43
C LYS A 186 14.57 13.78 8.33
N GLN A 187 14.74 13.88 9.65
CA GLN A 187 13.65 14.16 10.57
C GLN A 187 13.53 15.66 10.73
N THR A 188 12.45 16.24 10.18
CA THR A 188 12.09 17.63 10.45
C THR A 188 11.95 17.78 11.97
N PRO A 189 12.61 18.76 12.62
CA PRO A 189 12.43 18.92 14.05
C PRO A 189 10.96 19.21 14.34
N LEU A 190 10.39 18.52 15.32
CA LEU A 190 9.14 18.94 15.94
C LEU A 190 9.31 20.41 16.33
N ARG A 191 8.47 21.28 15.76
CA ARG A 191 8.46 22.70 16.11
C ARG A 191 8.29 22.81 17.62
N ASP A 192 9.25 23.46 18.24
CA ASP A 192 9.22 23.87 19.63
C ASP A 192 7.93 24.69 19.90
N VAL A 193 7.03 24.15 20.71
CA VAL A 193 5.71 24.76 21.02
C VAL A 193 5.84 25.76 22.17
N SER A 194 7.04 26.27 22.46
CA SER A 194 7.28 27.20 23.57
C SER A 194 7.24 28.68 23.18
N SER A 195 7.06 29.04 21.89
CA SER A 195 6.89 30.45 21.47
C SER A 195 5.49 30.82 20.99
N CYS A 196 4.47 30.00 21.27
CA CYS A 196 3.08 30.36 20.95
C CYS A 196 2.52 31.41 21.92
N ARG A 197 3.04 32.64 21.88
CA ARG A 197 2.32 33.86 22.27
C ARG A 197 3.06 35.12 21.79
N GLN A 198 2.27 36.03 21.25
CA GLN A 198 2.60 37.35 20.70
C GLN A 198 3.45 37.35 19.42
N GLN A 199 2.79 37.48 18.26
CA GLN A 199 2.88 38.69 17.42
C GLN A 199 1.99 38.58 16.15
N HIS A 200 1.35 39.71 15.82
CA HIS A 200 0.47 40.02 14.67
C HIS A 200 -0.92 39.33 14.65
N ARG A 201 -2.07 39.97 14.93
CA ARG A 201 -2.50 41.37 14.73
C ARG A 201 -2.02 41.94 13.39
N ASP A 202 -2.58 41.40 12.31
CA ASP A 202 -3.33 42.15 11.28
C ASP A 202 -3.67 41.19 10.13
N ARG A 203 -4.96 40.88 9.98
CA ARG A 203 -5.51 40.16 8.82
C ARG A 203 -6.70 40.94 8.30
N THR A 204 -6.44 42.00 7.56
CA THR A 204 -7.46 42.74 6.79
C THR A 204 -7.73 42.14 5.42
N ASN A 205 -7.23 40.94 5.08
CA ASN A 205 -7.49 40.37 3.75
C ASN A 205 -7.44 38.84 3.67
N ASP A 206 -8.23 38.14 4.50
CA ASP A 206 -8.42 36.69 4.38
C ASP A 206 -9.88 36.41 3.98
N LEU A 207 -10.07 35.79 2.81
CA LEU A 207 -11.34 35.57 2.07
C LEU A 207 -12.36 34.64 2.76
N ARG A 208 -12.37 34.59 4.11
CA ARG A 208 -13.33 33.83 4.92
C ARG A 208 -14.49 34.68 5.45
N LEU A 209 -14.59 35.94 5.03
CA LEU A 209 -15.71 36.84 5.32
C LEU A 209 -16.59 37.02 4.08
N HIS A 210 -17.32 35.96 3.69
CA HIS A 210 -18.52 36.11 2.87
C HIS A 210 -19.76 35.88 3.74
N SER A 211 -20.67 36.87 3.71
CA SER A 211 -21.82 37.07 4.59
C SER A 211 -22.99 36.08 4.42
N GLY A 212 -22.77 34.90 3.84
CA GLY A 212 -23.84 33.96 3.49
C GLY A 212 -23.96 32.69 4.34
N VAL A 213 -22.98 32.36 5.20
CA VAL A 213 -22.96 31.07 5.90
C VAL A 213 -23.39 31.25 7.36
N ARG A 214 -24.66 30.95 7.67
CA ARG A 214 -25.14 30.77 9.05
C ARG A 214 -24.48 29.53 9.64
N TRP A 215 -23.58 29.72 10.61
CA TRP A 215 -23.02 28.65 11.43
C TRP A 215 -24.03 28.26 12.52
N LEU A 216 -24.53 27.03 12.49
CA LEU A 216 -25.22 26.42 13.63
C LEU A 216 -24.19 26.16 14.73
N ARG A 217 -24.42 26.74 15.92
CA ARG A 217 -23.57 26.56 17.10
C ARG A 217 -23.67 25.11 17.61
N PRO A 218 -22.56 24.51 18.10
CA PRO A 218 -22.60 23.22 18.77
C PRO A 218 -23.39 23.34 20.07
N ALA A 219 -24.45 22.53 20.21
CA ALA A 219 -25.22 22.41 21.44
C ALA A 219 -24.32 21.78 22.53
N ARG A 220 -24.27 22.43 23.70
CA ARG A 220 -23.78 21.82 24.93
C ARG A 220 -24.79 20.76 25.35
N VAL A 221 -24.33 19.54 25.54
CA VAL A 221 -25.14 18.44 26.10
C VAL A 221 -25.34 18.73 27.58
N ALA A 222 -26.59 18.63 28.05
CA ALA A 222 -26.99 18.70 29.45
C ALA A 222 -26.54 17.45 30.22
#